data_AF-A0AAJ3F3I4-F1
#
_entry.id   AF-A0AAJ3F3I4-F1
#
_cell.length_a   1.000
_cell.length_b   1.000
_cell.length_c   1.000
_cell.angle_alpha   90.00
_cell.angle_beta   90.00
_cell.angle_gamma   90.00
#
_symmetry.space_group_name_H-M   'P 1'
#
loop_
_entity.id
_entity.type
_entity.pdbx_description
1 polymer ?
#
loop_
_entity_poly.entity_id
_entity_poly.type
_entity_poly.pdbx_seq_one_letter_code
_entity_poly.pdbx_strand_id
1 'polypeptide(L)'
;MDAISLAETASVGLCGLAVLLWMSIGSFSRTEARELLAQRAIAALCVTSAVLLFALHQMGGELWGSRNMARPMAVIAVIVALAGMLNIKGKDVQGETNPHKIAKMRREEE
;
A
#
# COMPACT_ATOMS: atom_id res chain seq x y z
N MET A 1 -28.71 2.34 5.36
CA MET A 1 -27.40 3.00 5.59
C MET A 1 -27.35 4.19 4.66
N ASP A 2 -27.10 5.37 5.21
CA ASP A 2 -26.99 6.59 4.42
C ASP A 2 -25.62 6.63 3.72
N ALA A 3 -25.55 7.36 2.60
CA ALA A 3 -24.35 7.43 1.77
C ALA A 3 -23.11 7.94 2.55
N ILE A 4 -23.33 8.87 3.49
CA ILE A 4 -22.28 9.42 4.35
C ILE A 4 -21.73 8.33 5.28
N SER A 5 -22.60 7.62 6.01
CA SER A 5 -22.20 6.55 6.93
C SER A 5 -21.50 5.39 6.21
N LEU A 6 -21.94 5.08 4.99
CA LEU A 6 -21.28 4.08 4.14
C LEU A 6 -19.87 4.54 3.75
N ALA A 7 -19.70 5.80 3.31
CA ALA A 7 -18.41 6.36 2.94
C ALA A 7 -17.44 6.41 4.13
N GLU A 8 -17.93 6.78 5.31
CA GLU A 8 -17.16 6.79 6.56
C GLU A 8 -16.67 5.39 6.91
N THR A 9 -17.60 4.43 7.01
CA THR A 9 -17.27 3.05 7.38
C THR A 9 -16.35 2.38 6.36
N ALA A 10 -16.62 2.58 5.06
CA ALA A 10 -15.80 2.03 3.99
C ALA A 10 -14.40 2.64 3.97
N SER A 11 -14.27 3.96 4.09
CA SER A 11 -12.95 4.62 4.07
C SER A 11 -12.08 4.18 5.25
N VAL A 12 -12.63 4.19 6.47
CA VAL A 12 -11.93 3.75 7.67
C VAL A 12 -11.62 2.25 7.60
N GLY A 13 -12.56 1.44 7.16
CA GLY A 13 -12.39 -0.01 7.00
C GLY A 13 -11.30 -0.38 5.99
N LEU A 14 -11.27 0.28 4.83
CA LEU A 14 -10.24 0.07 3.80
C LEU A 14 -8.86 0.49 4.30
N CYS A 15 -8.75 1.61 5.01
CA CYS A 15 -7.49 2.03 5.64
C CYS A 15 -7.04 1.03 6.71
N GLY A 16 -7.96 0.54 7.55
CA GLY A 16 -7.65 -0.50 8.54
C GLY A 16 -7.15 -1.79 7.90
N LEU A 17 -7.80 -2.25 6.83
CA LEU A 17 -7.35 -3.41 6.05
C LEU A 17 -5.96 -3.19 5.44
N ALA A 18 -5.69 -2.00 4.92
CA ALA A 18 -4.37 -1.65 4.39
C ALA A 18 -3.27 -1.77 5.48
N VAL A 19 -3.55 -1.29 6.71
CA VAL A 19 -2.62 -1.42 7.85
C VAL A 19 -2.40 -2.88 8.22
N LEU A 20 -3.45 -3.71 8.26
CA LEU A 20 -3.31 -5.14 8.56
C LEU A 20 -2.47 -5.88 7.51
N LEU A 21 -2.67 -5.56 6.24
CA LEU A 21 -1.85 -6.10 5.15
C LEU A 21 -0.39 -5.63 5.27
N TRP A 22 -0.18 -4.36 5.65
CA TRP A 22 1.16 -3.82 5.88
C TRP A 22 1.90 -4.55 6.98
N MET A 23 1.26 -4.78 8.13
CA MET A 23 1.84 -5.57 9.23
C MET A 23 2.16 -7.01 8.81
N SER A 24 1.43 -7.53 7.83
CA SER A 24 1.61 -8.88 7.30
C SER A 24 2.57 -8.94 6.10
N ILE A 25 3.22 -7.84 5.71
CA ILE A 25 4.04 -7.79 4.49
C ILE A 25 5.21 -8.77 4.53
N GLY A 26 5.79 -9.01 5.70
CA GLY A 26 6.86 -10.01 5.90
C GLY A 26 6.44 -11.45 5.56
N SER A 27 5.14 -11.77 5.70
CA SER A 27 4.61 -13.07 5.30
C SER A 27 4.45 -13.19 3.78
N PHE A 28 4.11 -12.07 3.10
CA PHE A 28 3.91 -12.02 1.66
C PHE A 28 5.22 -11.81 0.87
N SER A 29 6.27 -11.24 1.46
CA SER A 29 7.54 -10.88 0.80
C SER A 29 8.52 -12.05 0.52
N ARG A 30 8.05 -13.30 0.65
CA ARG A 30 8.85 -14.50 0.31
C ARG A 30 9.30 -14.53 -1.16
N THR A 31 8.57 -13.87 -2.05
CA THR A 31 8.91 -13.73 -3.47
C THR A 31 8.66 -12.29 -3.91
N GLU A 32 9.48 -11.76 -4.83
CA GLU A 32 9.33 -10.38 -5.34
C GLU A 32 7.94 -10.11 -5.94
N ALA A 33 7.37 -11.06 -6.69
CA ALA A 33 6.05 -10.91 -7.28
C ALA A 33 4.94 -10.74 -6.23
N ARG A 34 5.02 -11.48 -5.11
CA ARG A 34 4.05 -11.39 -4.01
C ARG A 34 4.23 -10.12 -3.18
N GLU A 35 5.46 -9.68 -3.00
CA GLU A 35 5.76 -8.39 -2.37
C GLU A 35 5.13 -7.25 -3.17
N LEU A 36 5.42 -7.20 -4.48
CA LEU A 36 4.87 -6.19 -5.39
C LEU A 36 3.34 -6.23 -5.43
N LEU A 37 2.74 -7.43 -5.42
CA LEU A 37 1.29 -7.58 -5.37
C LEU A 37 0.69 -7.04 -4.06
N ALA A 38 1.29 -7.38 -2.91
CA ALA A 38 0.84 -6.90 -1.60
C ALA A 38 0.96 -5.38 -1.50
N GLN A 39 2.08 -4.83 -1.95
CA GLN A 39 2.33 -3.39 -2.03
C GLN A 39 1.31 -2.65 -2.90
N ARG A 40 1.03 -3.17 -4.11
CA ARG A 40 0.01 -2.62 -5.00
C ARG A 40 -1.40 -2.72 -4.40
N ALA A 41 -1.70 -3.81 -3.70
CA ALA A 41 -2.99 -3.98 -3.01
C ALA A 41 -3.15 -2.93 -1.90
N ILE A 42 -2.12 -2.74 -1.06
CA ILE A 42 -2.12 -1.71 -0.01
C ILE A 42 -2.28 -0.32 -0.62
N ALA A 43 -1.53 0.00 -1.68
CA ALA A 43 -1.65 1.27 -2.37
C ALA A 43 -3.07 1.49 -2.94
N ALA A 44 -3.67 0.47 -3.56
CA ALA A 44 -5.02 0.56 -4.09
C ALA A 44 -6.07 0.79 -2.99
N LEU A 45 -5.94 0.11 -1.84
CA LEU A 45 -6.81 0.32 -0.68
C LEU A 45 -6.69 1.76 -0.14
N CYS A 46 -5.47 2.26 0.00
CA CYS A 46 -5.20 3.62 0.46
C CYS A 46 -5.71 4.69 -0.51
N VAL A 47 -5.53 4.52 -1.82
CA VAL A 47 -6.08 5.44 -2.84
C VAL A 47 -7.61 5.43 -2.79
N THR A 48 -8.23 4.25 -2.71
CA THR A 48 -9.69 4.13 -2.63
C THR A 48 -10.22 4.81 -1.38
N SER A 49 -9.56 4.62 -0.24
CA SER A 49 -9.91 5.30 1.01
C SER A 49 -9.76 6.82 0.90
N ALA A 50 -8.67 7.31 0.29
CA ALA A 50 -8.47 8.74 0.06
C ALA A 50 -9.58 9.37 -0.78
N VAL A 51 -10.02 8.70 -1.85
CA VAL A 51 -11.15 9.14 -2.68
C VAL A 51 -12.44 9.20 -1.86
N LEU A 52 -12.72 8.17 -1.05
CA LEU A 52 -13.90 8.14 -0.19
C LEU A 52 -13.87 9.23 0.90
N LEU A 53 -12.71 9.48 1.51
CA LEU A 53 -12.55 10.55 2.50
C LEU A 53 -12.75 11.94 1.88
N PHE A 54 -12.28 12.13 0.64
CA PHE A 54 -12.54 13.37 -0.09
C PHE A 54 -14.02 13.52 -0.44
N ALA A 55 -14.68 12.45 -0.88
CA ALA A 55 -16.12 12.44 -1.12
C ALA A 55 -16.91 12.74 0.17
N LEU A 56 -16.52 12.14 1.30
CA LEU A 56 -17.12 12.38 2.61
C LEU A 56 -17.03 13.86 3.02
N HIS A 57 -15.88 14.48 2.82
CA HIS A 57 -15.71 15.92 3.08
C HIS A 57 -16.65 16.79 2.23
N GLN A 58 -16.78 16.47 0.93
CA GLN A 58 -17.64 17.19 -0.01
C GLN A 58 -19.12 17.05 0.33
N MET A 59 -19.55 15.88 0.82
CA MET A 59 -20.91 15.63 1.30
C MET A 59 -21.23 16.28 2.65
N GLY A 60 -20.24 16.91 3.31
CA GLY A 60 -20.43 17.50 4.63
C GLY A 60 -20.39 16.48 5.77
N GLY A 61 -19.91 15.27 5.51
CA GLY A 61 -19.73 14.24 6.54
C GLY A 61 -18.65 14.62 7.55
N GLU A 62 -18.77 14.08 8.75
CA GLU A 62 -17.81 14.25 9.82
C GLU A 62 -17.05 12.95 10.04
N LEU A 63 -15.76 13.04 10.33
CA LEU A 63 -14.94 11.90 10.72
C LEU A 63 -14.57 12.08 12.19
N TRP A 64 -14.98 11.14 13.05
CA TRP A 64 -14.79 11.24 14.51
C TRP A 64 -15.28 12.57 15.11
N GLY A 65 -16.44 13.05 14.67
CA GLY A 65 -17.05 14.29 15.17
C GLY A 65 -16.35 15.58 14.71
N SER A 66 -15.46 15.50 13.71
CA SER A 66 -14.86 16.68 13.09
C SER A 66 -14.87 16.58 11.57
N ARG A 67 -15.51 17.56 10.92
CA ARG A 67 -15.50 17.69 9.45
C ARG A 67 -14.09 17.90 8.90
N ASN A 68 -13.24 18.61 9.63
CA ASN A 68 -11.91 18.97 9.15
C ASN A 68 -10.90 17.83 9.22
N MET A 69 -11.25 16.70 9.84
CA MET A 69 -10.36 15.54 9.99
C MET A 69 -10.26 14.70 8.70
N ALA A 70 -11.30 14.71 7.85
CA ALA A 70 -11.35 13.90 6.64
C ALA A 70 -10.24 14.28 5.63
N ARG A 71 -9.94 15.58 5.49
CA ARG A 71 -8.90 16.09 4.58
C ARG A 71 -7.47 15.65 4.93
N PRO A 72 -6.94 15.89 6.14
CA PRO A 72 -5.60 15.43 6.49
C PRO A 72 -5.49 13.90 6.42
N MET A 73 -6.53 13.17 6.79
CA MET A 73 -6.55 11.71 6.65
C MET A 73 -6.47 11.25 5.20
N ALA A 74 -7.17 11.93 4.28
CA ALA A 74 -7.06 11.65 2.85
C ALA A 74 -5.63 11.89 2.35
N VAL A 75 -4.98 12.97 2.78
CA VAL A 75 -3.57 13.26 2.43
C VAL A 75 -2.64 12.17 2.96
N ILE A 76 -2.80 11.75 4.22
CA ILE A 76 -2.00 10.66 4.81
C ILE A 76 -2.19 9.37 4.01
N ALA A 77 -3.43 9.03 3.62
CA ALA A 77 -3.70 7.85 2.82
C ALA A 77 -3.01 7.93 1.44
N VAL A 78 -2.96 9.09 0.80
CA VAL A 78 -2.20 9.29 -0.45
C VAL A 78 -0.70 9.11 -0.23
N ILE A 79 -0.14 9.69 0.83
CA ILE A 79 1.29 9.54 1.16
C ILE A 79 1.64 8.06 1.36
N VAL A 80 0.83 7.32 2.12
CA VAL A 80 1.03 5.89 2.35
C VAL A 80 0.89 5.08 1.06
N ALA A 81 -0.06 5.43 0.20
CA ALA A 81 -0.20 4.78 -1.10
C ALA A 81 1.06 4.94 -1.97
N LEU A 82 1.59 6.15 -2.04
CA LEU A 82 2.82 6.44 -2.78
C LEU A 82 4.03 5.72 -2.18
N ALA A 83 4.16 5.72 -0.86
CA ALA A 83 5.22 5.00 -0.16
C ALA A 83 5.13 3.48 -0.41
N GLY A 84 3.91 2.92 -0.43
CA GLY A 84 3.66 1.51 -0.70
C GLY A 84 4.01 1.10 -2.14
N MET A 85 4.08 2.02 -3.09
CA MET A 85 4.51 1.73 -4.47
C MET A 85 6.04 1.56 -4.61
N LEU A 86 6.80 1.87 -3.56
CA LEU A 86 8.25 1.68 -3.53
C LEU A 86 8.56 0.23 -3.10
N ASN A 87 9.21 -0.54 -3.98
CA ASN A 87 9.63 -1.92 -3.67
C ASN A 87 10.60 -1.92 -2.48
N ILE A 88 10.30 -2.72 -1.45
CA ILE A 88 11.10 -2.79 -0.22
C ILE A 88 12.39 -3.57 -0.48
N LYS A 89 12.33 -4.64 -1.28
CA LYS A 89 13.51 -5.44 -1.64
C LYS A 89 14.48 -4.76 -2.61
N GLY A 90 14.08 -3.64 -3.21
CA GLY A 90 14.78 -3.07 -4.35
C GLY A 90 14.71 -3.98 -5.58
N LYS A 91 14.97 -3.42 -6.76
CA LYS A 91 15.22 -4.20 -7.97
C LYS A 91 16.69 -3.98 -8.31
N ASP A 92 17.45 -5.04 -8.55
CA ASP A 92 18.82 -4.93 -9.04
C ASP A 92 18.80 -4.34 -10.45
N VAL A 93 18.84 -3.01 -10.54
CA VAL A 93 18.87 -2.27 -11.83
C VAL A 93 20.26 -2.35 -12.46
N GLN A 94 21.30 -2.62 -11.65
CA GLN A 94 22.69 -2.55 -12.10
C GLN A 94 23.16 -3.78 -12.89
N GLY A 95 22.33 -4.81 -13.07
CA GLY A 95 22.57 -5.91 -14.02
C GLY A 95 23.88 -6.69 -13.82
N GLU A 96 24.59 -6.46 -12.71
CA GLU A 96 25.87 -7.10 -12.46
C GLU A 96 25.62 -8.59 -12.19
N THR A 97 26.30 -9.44 -12.93
CA THR A 97 26.15 -10.89 -12.72
C THR A 97 26.68 -11.19 -11.33
N ASN A 98 25.78 -11.58 -10.41
CA ASN A 98 26.12 -11.91 -9.04
C ASN A 98 27.38 -12.81 -9.01
N PRO A 99 28.48 -12.41 -8.31
CA PRO A 99 29.73 -13.18 -8.27
C PRO A 99 29.54 -14.65 -7.87
N HIS A 100 28.52 -14.94 -7.05
CA HIS A 100 28.17 -16.32 -6.69
C HIS A 100 27.57 -17.11 -7.85
N LYS A 101 26.81 -16.47 -8.76
CA LYS A 101 26.34 -17.11 -9.99
C LYS A 101 27.51 -17.38 -10.94
N ILE A 102 28.46 -16.45 -11.06
CA ILE A 102 29.68 -16.64 -11.87
C ILE A 102 30.51 -17.82 -11.33
N ALA A 103 30.70 -17.90 -10.01
CA ALA A 103 31.43 -19.01 -9.39
C ALA A 103 30.72 -20.36 -9.54
N LYS A 104 29.38 -20.38 -9.51
CA LYS A 104 28.58 -21.60 -9.74
C LYS A 104 28.68 -22.08 -11.19
N MET A 105 28.55 -21.18 -12.17
CA MET A 105 28.71 -21.52 -13.59
C MET A 105 30.12 -22.10 -13.85
N ARG A 106 31.16 -21.50 -13.26
CA ARG A 106 32.54 -21.98 -13.41
C ARG A 106 32.79 -23.37 -12.81
N ARG A 107 32.03 -23.77 -11.76
CA ARG A 107 32.09 -25.12 -11.17
C ARG A 107 31.28 -26.16 -11.93
N GLU A 108 30.27 -25.74 -12.69
CA GLU A 108 29.48 -26.65 -13.53
C GLU A 108 30.16 -26.89 -14.89
N GLU A 109 31.14 -26.06 -15.26
CA GLU A 109 31.98 -26.21 -16.45
C GLU A 109 33.24 -27.09 -16.23
N GLU A 110 33.60 -27.41 -14.98
CA GLU A 110 34.66 -28.38 -14.60
C GLU A 110 34.11 -29.79 -14.39
#